data_AF-A0A0W0UI24-F1
#
_entry.id   AF-A0A0W0UI24-F1
#
_cell.length_a   1.000
_cell.length_b   1.000
_cell.length_c   1.000
_cell.angle_alpha   90.00
_cell.angle_beta   90.00
_cell.angle_gamma   90.00
#
_symmetry.space_group_name_H-M   'P 1'
#
loop_
_entity.id
_entity.type
_entity.pdbx_description
1 polymer ?
#
loop_
_entity_poly.entity_id
_entity_poly.type
_entity_poly.pdbx_seq_one_letter_code
_entity_poly.pdbx_strand_id
1 'polypeptide(L)'
;MPISIQRLTQIYITDFNSPESKGWLAVPDSKEGSIIANALGSSGGNPGNGWKIHISIDPDKIALAAQLIANELNQAEAPRVSIKFAGKQLAPTGQPSKQIALIFYNNELRDRKKIAAFLSKIALILDANGIGIDERPINSDKEAVKTKYDAVILDNKGKPTRFNYRNEQCIVMEDELYEELGGTGNTLTQGEQIWVKQSYYLNLPAQQKHNPGNQAANPFAEIRVQSFDSSLTDEQIAGIEKLIDKLEKEIQSCWPYANKDRKAEKVKGLKKLLDYAERMDITDALDKVEKKFPDLRKGSISTRTADLLDDIRNSKHHSLS
;
A
#
# COMPACT_ATOMS: atom_id res chain seq x y z
N MET A 1 1.55 20.93 -17.02
CA MET A 1 2.02 19.85 -17.91
C MET A 1 1.95 18.54 -17.15
N PRO A 2 1.66 17.41 -17.81
CA PRO A 2 1.66 16.11 -17.13
C PRO A 2 3.06 15.72 -16.66
N ILE A 3 3.14 14.87 -15.63
CA ILE A 3 4.36 14.21 -15.19
C ILE A 3 4.93 13.40 -16.36
N SER A 4 6.20 13.64 -16.71
CA SER A 4 6.86 12.92 -17.80
C SER A 4 7.19 11.47 -17.41
N ILE A 5 6.39 10.53 -17.91
CA ILE A 5 6.58 9.09 -17.70
C ILE A 5 7.91 8.64 -18.30
N GLN A 6 8.27 9.13 -19.49
CA GLN A 6 9.53 8.80 -20.12
C GLN A 6 10.73 9.22 -19.25
N ARG A 7 10.68 10.42 -18.65
CA ARG A 7 11.73 10.87 -17.73
C ARG A 7 11.76 10.03 -16.47
N LEU A 8 10.61 9.70 -15.89
CA LEU A 8 10.52 8.83 -14.71
C LEU A 8 11.12 7.44 -14.98
N THR A 9 10.76 6.83 -16.12
CA THR A 9 11.32 5.56 -16.58
C THR A 9 12.83 5.66 -16.77
N GLN A 10 13.32 6.73 -17.40
CA GLN A 10 14.75 6.95 -17.60
C GLN A 10 15.50 6.98 -16.27
N ILE A 11 14.99 7.69 -15.26
CA ILE A 11 15.57 7.75 -13.92
C ILE A 11 15.58 6.37 -13.26
N TYR A 12 14.53 5.57 -13.45
CA TYR A 12 14.55 4.22 -12.91
C TYR A 12 15.53 3.31 -13.67
N ILE A 13 15.91 3.56 -14.91
CA ILE A 13 16.92 2.74 -15.63
C ILE A 13 18.35 3.29 -15.55
N THR A 14 18.59 4.45 -14.91
CA THR A 14 19.96 4.93 -14.68
C THR A 14 20.76 4.00 -13.77
N ASP A 15 22.08 4.21 -13.74
CA ASP A 15 23.00 3.45 -12.89
C ASP A 15 22.43 3.27 -11.48
N PHE A 16 22.46 2.03 -11.00
CA PHE A 16 22.00 1.68 -9.66
C PHE A 16 22.67 2.56 -8.61
N ASN A 17 23.93 2.98 -8.80
CA ASN A 17 24.68 3.82 -7.86
C ASN A 17 24.48 5.34 -8.02
N SER A 18 23.66 5.76 -8.98
CA SER A 18 23.32 7.17 -9.19
C SER A 18 22.72 7.82 -7.94
N PRO A 19 22.90 9.14 -7.76
CA PRO A 19 22.19 9.89 -6.73
C PRO A 19 20.68 9.61 -6.74
N GLU A 20 20.06 9.59 -7.93
CA GLU A 20 18.63 9.41 -8.12
C GLU A 20 18.12 8.09 -7.54
N SER A 21 18.93 7.04 -7.67
CA SER A 21 18.62 5.72 -7.13
C SER A 21 18.68 5.70 -5.60
N LYS A 22 19.55 6.53 -5.00
CA LYS A 22 19.76 6.64 -3.54
C LYS A 22 18.82 7.63 -2.87
N GLY A 23 18.24 8.57 -3.62
CA GLY A 23 17.43 9.67 -3.11
C GLY A 23 15.93 9.52 -3.33
N TRP A 24 15.20 10.58 -3.01
CA TRP A 24 13.79 10.75 -3.39
C TRP A 24 13.69 11.46 -4.75
N LEU A 25 12.70 11.05 -5.54
CA LEU A 25 12.23 11.75 -6.72
C LEU A 25 10.99 12.54 -6.33
N ALA A 26 11.07 13.86 -6.33
CA ALA A 26 9.98 14.76 -5.97
C ALA A 26 9.25 15.27 -7.21
N VAL A 27 7.93 15.38 -7.10
CA VAL A 27 7.06 16.09 -8.03
C VAL A 27 6.26 17.09 -7.18
N PRO A 28 6.71 18.35 -7.10
CA PRO A 28 6.08 19.38 -6.27
C PRO A 28 4.61 19.62 -6.59
N ASP A 29 4.25 19.45 -7.86
CA ASP A 29 2.89 19.58 -8.34
C ASP A 29 2.63 18.61 -9.51
N SER A 30 1.72 17.67 -9.28
CA SER A 30 1.31 16.67 -10.26
C SER A 30 0.71 17.27 -11.53
N LYS A 31 0.25 18.53 -11.51
CA LYS A 31 -0.33 19.23 -12.67
C LYS A 31 0.66 20.11 -13.43
N GLU A 32 1.85 20.33 -12.87
CA GLU A 32 2.96 21.02 -13.54
C GLU A 32 3.99 20.05 -14.12
N GLY A 33 4.12 18.86 -13.54
CA GLY A 33 4.85 17.73 -14.14
C GLY A 33 6.38 17.78 -13.98
N SER A 34 6.90 18.72 -13.19
CA SER A 34 8.33 18.83 -12.89
C SER A 34 8.78 17.66 -12.01
N ILE A 35 9.89 17.01 -12.39
CA ILE A 35 10.51 15.93 -11.61
C ILE A 35 11.86 16.43 -11.10
N ILE A 36 12.00 16.47 -9.78
CA ILE A 36 13.22 16.85 -9.07
C ILE A 36 13.88 15.58 -8.54
N ALA A 37 15.07 15.28 -9.05
CA ALA A 37 15.92 14.22 -8.54
C ALA A 37 16.59 14.63 -7.21
N ASN A 38 16.86 13.65 -6.34
CA ASN A 38 17.64 13.83 -5.10
C ASN A 38 17.01 14.78 -4.09
N ALA A 39 15.68 14.79 -4.00
CA ALA A 39 15.00 15.60 -3.02
C ALA A 39 15.32 15.13 -1.59
N LEU A 40 15.68 16.09 -0.72
CA LEU A 40 15.94 15.84 0.69
C LEU A 40 14.62 15.86 1.45
N GLY A 41 14.04 14.68 1.70
CA GLY A 41 12.95 14.45 2.67
C GLY A 41 11.56 14.98 2.31
N SER A 42 11.45 16.07 1.54
CA SER A 42 10.20 16.69 1.08
C SER A 42 9.89 16.35 -0.38
N SER A 43 8.61 16.27 -0.71
CA SER A 43 8.14 16.23 -2.10
C SER A 43 8.24 17.59 -2.81
N GLY A 44 8.67 18.64 -2.10
CA GLY A 44 8.56 20.01 -2.56
C GLY A 44 7.11 20.50 -2.55
N GLY A 45 6.87 21.67 -3.14
CA GLY A 45 5.55 22.28 -3.26
C GLY A 45 5.10 23.03 -1.99
N ASN A 46 4.01 23.78 -2.11
CA ASN A 46 3.34 24.43 -0.98
C ASN A 46 1.86 24.01 -0.93
N PRO A 47 1.57 22.75 -0.55
CA PRO A 47 0.20 22.23 -0.52
C PRO A 47 -0.67 22.90 0.57
N GLY A 48 -0.04 23.60 1.52
CA GLY A 48 -0.70 24.38 2.57
C GLY A 48 -1.20 23.58 3.77
N ASN A 49 -0.73 22.34 3.96
CA ASN A 49 -1.10 21.48 5.09
C ASN A 49 -0.03 20.42 5.39
N GLY A 50 -0.15 19.79 6.56
CA GLY A 50 0.70 18.68 7.01
C GLY A 50 0.19 17.28 6.69
N TRP A 51 -0.97 17.11 6.05
CA TRP A 51 -1.61 15.80 5.88
C TRP A 51 -0.96 14.99 4.75
N LYS A 52 -0.21 13.96 5.14
CA LYS A 52 0.55 13.12 4.21
C LYS A 52 -0.01 11.71 4.18
N ILE A 53 -0.18 11.17 2.97
CA ILE A 53 -0.45 9.75 2.73
C ILE A 53 0.84 9.04 2.31
N HIS A 54 1.14 7.91 2.93
CA HIS A 54 2.17 6.95 2.56
C HIS A 54 1.53 5.77 1.82
N ILE A 55 2.19 5.29 0.76
CA ILE A 55 1.77 4.12 0.01
C ILE A 55 2.85 3.04 0.14
N SER A 56 2.46 1.89 0.71
CA SER A 56 3.30 0.71 0.82
C SER A 56 3.36 -0.04 -0.51
N ILE A 57 4.58 -0.20 -1.04
CA ILE A 57 4.83 -0.80 -2.36
C ILE A 57 5.93 -1.84 -2.21
N ASP A 58 5.74 -3.02 -2.79
CA ASP A 58 6.81 -4.01 -3.01
C ASP A 58 8.06 -3.29 -3.58
N PRO A 59 9.18 -3.22 -2.84
CA PRO A 59 10.36 -2.46 -3.25
C PRO A 59 10.90 -2.86 -4.62
N ASP A 60 10.77 -4.13 -5.00
CA ASP A 60 11.24 -4.66 -6.29
C ASP A 60 10.40 -4.16 -7.46
N LYS A 61 9.21 -3.60 -7.17
CA LYS A 61 8.24 -3.08 -8.13
C LYS A 61 8.15 -1.56 -8.13
N ILE A 62 8.98 -0.84 -7.38
CA ILE A 62 8.89 0.63 -7.25
C ILE A 62 8.88 1.37 -8.60
N ALA A 63 9.70 0.93 -9.55
CA ALA A 63 9.78 1.56 -10.86
C ALA A 63 8.46 1.47 -11.64
N LEU A 64 7.79 0.31 -11.60
CA LEU A 64 6.50 0.10 -12.26
C LEU A 64 5.38 0.83 -11.50
N ALA A 65 5.39 0.76 -10.16
CA ALA A 65 4.43 1.45 -9.32
C ALA A 65 4.44 2.97 -9.55
N ALA A 66 5.64 3.56 -9.62
CA ALA A 66 5.81 4.99 -9.86
C ALA A 66 5.23 5.41 -11.22
N GLN A 67 5.46 4.62 -12.28
CA GLN A 67 4.90 4.88 -13.61
C GLN A 67 3.37 4.80 -13.62
N LEU A 68 2.80 3.77 -13.00
CA LEU A 68 1.34 3.59 -12.93
C LEU A 68 0.67 4.73 -12.14
N ILE A 69 1.22 5.12 -11.00
CA ILE A 69 0.70 6.23 -10.19
C ILE A 69 0.85 7.57 -10.93
N ALA A 70 1.99 7.81 -11.59
CA ALA A 70 2.17 9.02 -12.39
C ALA A 70 1.20 9.10 -13.57
N ASN A 71 0.94 7.99 -14.25
CA ASN A 71 -0.07 7.90 -15.31
C ASN A 71 -1.47 8.24 -14.81
N GLU A 72 -1.83 7.77 -13.62
CA GLU A 72 -3.11 8.08 -13.01
C GLU A 72 -3.19 9.57 -12.60
N LEU A 73 -2.13 10.12 -12.03
CA LEU A 73 -2.08 11.55 -11.67
C LEU A 73 -2.18 12.50 -12.87
N ASN A 74 -1.76 12.02 -14.05
CA ASN A 74 -1.86 12.75 -15.31
C ASN A 74 -3.29 12.83 -15.87
N GLN A 75 -4.24 12.05 -15.33
CA GLN A 75 -5.63 12.16 -15.74
C GLN A 75 -6.23 13.51 -15.31
N ALA A 76 -7.19 14.01 -16.09
CA ALA A 76 -7.77 15.33 -15.88
C ALA A 76 -8.53 15.41 -14.54
N GLU A 77 -9.23 14.33 -14.19
CA GLU A 77 -10.02 14.17 -12.98
C GLU A 77 -9.17 13.86 -11.74
N ALA A 78 -7.91 13.46 -11.89
CA ALA A 78 -7.07 13.12 -10.76
C ALA A 78 -6.80 14.34 -9.86
N PRO A 79 -6.79 14.17 -8.53
CA PRO A 79 -6.51 15.27 -7.61
C PRO A 79 -5.12 15.86 -7.82
N ARG A 80 -5.00 17.18 -7.59
CA ARG A 80 -3.71 17.85 -7.53
C ARG A 80 -2.96 17.48 -6.25
N VAL A 81 -1.76 16.93 -6.39
CA VAL A 81 -0.93 16.51 -5.26
C VAL A 81 0.51 16.92 -5.46
N SER A 82 1.22 17.09 -4.34
CA SER A 82 2.66 16.99 -4.31
C SER A 82 3.03 15.54 -3.96
N ILE A 83 3.94 14.91 -4.69
CA ILE A 83 4.28 13.49 -4.52
C ILE A 83 5.79 13.26 -4.53
N LYS A 84 6.25 12.26 -3.78
CA LYS A 84 7.63 11.76 -3.86
C LYS A 84 7.65 10.25 -4.02
N PHE A 85 8.60 9.78 -4.82
CA PHE A 85 8.89 8.37 -5.06
C PHE A 85 10.29 8.04 -4.56
N ALA A 86 10.47 6.89 -3.92
CA ALA A 86 11.79 6.41 -3.55
C ALA A 86 12.56 5.98 -4.80
N GLY A 87 13.85 6.30 -4.85
CA GLY A 87 14.79 5.70 -5.79
C GLY A 87 14.97 4.19 -5.55
N LYS A 88 15.59 3.49 -6.50
CA LYS A 88 15.73 2.01 -6.45
C LYS A 88 16.48 1.50 -5.23
N GLN A 89 17.59 2.15 -4.86
CA GLN A 89 18.36 1.79 -3.66
C GLN A 89 17.64 2.20 -2.38
N LEU A 90 16.85 3.28 -2.42
CA LEU A 90 16.14 3.77 -1.25
C LEU A 90 14.91 2.93 -0.90
N ALA A 91 14.15 2.45 -1.89
CA ALA A 91 12.92 1.69 -1.70
C ALA A 91 13.03 0.49 -0.73
N PRO A 92 14.10 -0.33 -0.74
CA PRO A 92 14.25 -1.44 0.20
C PRO A 92 14.76 -1.03 1.59
N THR A 93 15.03 0.24 1.89
CA THR A 93 15.68 0.61 3.17
C THR A 93 14.73 0.77 4.36
N GLY A 94 13.41 0.89 4.15
CA GLY A 94 12.46 0.99 5.26
C GLY A 94 12.53 2.29 6.09
N GLN A 95 13.02 3.37 5.47
CA GLN A 95 13.11 4.74 5.99
C GLN A 95 11.75 5.26 6.54
N PRO A 96 11.70 6.36 7.33
CA PRO A 96 10.49 6.83 8.06
C PRO A 96 9.32 7.32 7.18
N SER A 97 9.41 7.11 5.87
CA SER A 97 8.33 7.17 4.89
C SER A 97 8.40 5.90 4.05
N LYS A 98 7.23 5.35 3.68
CA LYS A 98 7.14 4.27 2.67
C LYS A 98 7.64 4.73 1.31
N GLN A 99 7.73 3.78 0.37
CA GLN A 99 8.28 3.96 -0.97
C GLN A 99 7.67 5.14 -1.74
N ILE A 100 6.43 5.53 -1.44
CA ILE A 100 5.77 6.68 -2.03
C ILE A 100 5.06 7.47 -0.94
N ALA A 101 5.10 8.80 -1.04
CA ALA A 101 4.30 9.67 -0.19
C ALA A 101 3.69 10.82 -1.02
N LEU A 102 2.44 11.17 -0.73
CA LEU A 102 1.73 12.27 -1.37
C LEU A 102 1.05 13.19 -0.36
N ILE A 103 0.89 14.45 -0.74
CA ILE A 103 0.21 15.50 0.02
C ILE A 103 -0.77 16.16 -0.96
N PHE A 104 -2.05 16.17 -0.61
CA PHE A 104 -3.06 16.87 -1.41
C PHE A 104 -2.96 18.37 -1.16
N TYR A 105 -3.20 19.17 -2.19
CA TYR A 105 -3.34 20.61 -2.02
C TYR A 105 -4.61 20.93 -1.23
N ASN A 106 -4.61 22.01 -0.45
CA ASN A 106 -5.72 22.37 0.46
C ASN A 106 -7.11 22.39 -0.17
N ASN A 107 -7.22 22.82 -1.42
CA ASN A 107 -8.48 22.83 -2.15
C ASN A 107 -8.99 21.41 -2.44
N GLU A 108 -8.09 20.45 -2.67
CA GLU A 108 -8.41 19.04 -2.94
C GLU A 108 -8.77 18.28 -1.66
N LEU A 109 -8.17 18.62 -0.52
CA LEU A 109 -8.43 17.95 0.78
C LEU A 109 -9.89 18.00 1.23
N ARG A 110 -10.66 18.95 0.71
CA ARG A 110 -12.09 19.11 1.04
C ARG A 110 -12.96 18.07 0.34
N ASP A 111 -12.51 17.50 -0.77
CA ASP A 111 -13.26 16.52 -1.54
C ASP A 111 -12.86 15.08 -1.17
N ARG A 112 -13.42 14.61 -0.05
CA ARG A 112 -13.18 13.25 0.45
C ARG A 112 -13.59 12.18 -0.56
N LYS A 113 -14.63 12.43 -1.37
CA LYS A 113 -15.12 11.46 -2.37
C LYS A 113 -14.12 11.30 -3.50
N LYS A 114 -13.59 12.42 -4.02
CA LYS A 114 -12.54 12.41 -5.04
C LYS A 114 -11.27 11.71 -4.55
N ILE A 115 -10.86 11.97 -3.30
CA ILE A 115 -9.70 11.29 -2.69
C ILE A 115 -9.96 9.79 -2.57
N ALA A 116 -11.12 9.38 -2.05
CA ALA A 116 -11.46 7.96 -1.91
C ALA A 116 -11.48 7.23 -3.27
N ALA A 117 -12.07 7.85 -4.30
CA ALA A 117 -12.10 7.31 -5.65
C ALA A 117 -10.69 7.17 -6.23
N PHE A 118 -9.85 8.20 -6.08
CA PHE A 118 -8.46 8.17 -6.53
C PHE A 118 -7.66 7.06 -5.83
N LEU A 119 -7.72 6.96 -4.50
CA LEU A 119 -7.00 5.92 -3.76
C LEU A 119 -7.48 4.51 -4.13
N SER A 120 -8.79 4.33 -4.37
CA SER A 120 -9.36 3.06 -4.85
C SER A 120 -8.84 2.68 -6.23
N LYS A 121 -8.76 3.64 -7.15
CA LYS A 121 -8.19 3.42 -8.49
C LYS A 121 -6.70 3.09 -8.43
N ILE A 122 -5.93 3.76 -7.57
CA ILE A 122 -4.52 3.43 -7.34
C ILE A 122 -4.36 2.01 -6.78
N ALA A 123 -5.14 1.62 -5.76
CA ALA A 123 -5.07 0.26 -5.22
C ALA A 123 -5.34 -0.79 -6.30
N LEU A 124 -6.42 -0.63 -7.06
CA LEU A 124 -6.78 -1.50 -8.18
C LEU A 124 -5.64 -1.67 -9.19
N ILE A 125 -5.13 -0.56 -9.70
CA ILE A 125 -4.12 -0.56 -10.75
C ILE A 125 -2.85 -1.27 -10.25
N LEU A 126 -2.43 -1.00 -9.01
CA LEU A 126 -1.26 -1.63 -8.43
C LEU A 126 -1.48 -3.14 -8.25
N ASP A 127 -2.63 -3.54 -7.73
CA ASP A 127 -2.91 -4.96 -7.49
C ASP A 127 -3.07 -5.76 -8.80
N ALA A 128 -3.77 -5.22 -9.80
CA ALA A 128 -3.91 -5.81 -11.12
C ALA A 128 -2.52 -6.05 -11.78
N ASN A 129 -1.59 -5.12 -11.57
CA ASN A 129 -0.20 -5.24 -12.05
C ASN A 129 0.69 -6.10 -11.15
N GLY A 130 0.14 -6.78 -10.13
CA GLY A 130 0.87 -7.67 -9.24
C GLY A 130 1.87 -6.96 -8.32
N ILE A 131 1.60 -5.70 -7.99
CA ILE A 131 2.45 -4.91 -7.10
C ILE A 131 1.98 -5.15 -5.66
N GLY A 132 2.75 -5.94 -4.93
CA GLY A 132 2.48 -6.28 -3.54
C GLY A 132 2.56 -5.10 -2.58
N ILE A 133 2.19 -5.36 -1.33
CA ILE A 133 2.32 -4.44 -0.21
C ILE A 133 3.62 -4.77 0.51
N ASP A 134 4.41 -3.75 0.83
CA ASP A 134 5.56 -3.90 1.73
C ASP A 134 5.07 -3.98 3.19
N GLU A 135 5.04 -5.19 3.73
CA GLU A 135 4.56 -5.53 5.08
C GLU A 135 5.43 -4.98 6.23
N ARG A 136 6.61 -4.42 5.94
CA ARG A 136 7.46 -3.85 6.98
C ARG A 136 6.77 -2.66 7.67
N PRO A 137 7.07 -2.34 8.93
CA PRO A 137 6.55 -1.12 9.55
C PRO A 137 6.96 0.15 8.79
N ILE A 138 6.11 1.18 8.76
CA ILE A 138 6.45 2.51 8.19
C ILE A 138 7.59 3.16 8.98
N ASN A 139 7.51 3.06 10.31
CA ASN A 139 8.53 3.53 11.23
C ASN A 139 9.19 2.29 11.83
N SER A 140 10.29 1.85 11.21
CA SER A 140 11.10 0.73 11.70
C SER A 140 12.15 1.16 12.74
N ASP A 141 12.46 2.46 12.78
CA ASP A 141 13.35 3.08 13.75
C ASP A 141 12.65 3.29 15.10
N LYS A 142 13.31 2.88 16.20
CA LYS A 142 12.74 2.93 17.55
C LYS A 142 12.46 4.36 18.02
N GLU A 143 13.28 5.33 17.62
CA GLU A 143 13.09 6.73 17.98
C GLU A 143 11.96 7.37 17.16
N ALA A 144 11.85 7.01 15.88
CA ALA A 144 10.73 7.42 15.04
C ALA A 144 9.38 6.93 15.58
N VAL A 145 9.30 5.71 16.13
CA VAL A 145 8.05 5.18 16.71
C VAL A 145 7.58 5.99 17.92
N LYS A 146 8.49 6.60 18.69
CA LYS A 146 8.12 7.46 19.83
C LYS A 146 7.50 8.78 19.42
N THR A 147 7.72 9.21 18.17
CA THR A 147 7.39 10.57 17.72
C THR A 147 6.46 10.61 16.50
N LYS A 148 6.23 9.47 15.84
CA LYS A 148 5.44 9.38 14.60
C LYS A 148 4.51 8.19 14.60
N TYR A 149 3.27 8.42 14.19
CA TYR A 149 2.28 7.37 13.99
C TYR A 149 1.55 7.61 12.67
N ASP A 150 1.40 6.53 11.92
CA ASP A 150 0.77 6.50 10.62
C ASP A 150 -0.52 5.66 10.72
N ALA A 151 -1.66 6.35 10.74
CA ALA A 151 -2.97 5.71 10.79
C ALA A 151 -3.26 4.97 9.47
N VAL A 152 -3.84 3.79 9.56
CA VAL A 152 -4.19 2.98 8.39
C VAL A 152 -5.50 3.48 7.79
N ILE A 153 -5.57 3.61 6.46
CA ILE A 153 -6.85 3.75 5.76
C ILE A 153 -7.40 2.35 5.55
N LEU A 154 -8.65 2.13 5.97
CA LEU A 154 -9.34 0.85 5.81
C LEU A 154 -10.12 0.82 4.49
N ASP A 155 -10.35 -0.38 3.98
CA ASP A 155 -11.30 -0.59 2.90
C ASP A 155 -12.76 -0.56 3.40
N ASN A 156 -13.72 -0.63 2.49
CA ASN A 156 -15.15 -0.70 2.81
C ASN A 156 -15.57 -1.99 3.55
N LYS A 157 -14.69 -3.00 3.66
CA LYS A 157 -14.86 -4.23 4.45
C LYS A 157 -14.16 -4.15 5.83
N GLY A 158 -13.53 -3.01 6.15
CA GLY A 158 -12.80 -2.80 7.40
C GLY A 158 -11.40 -3.41 7.44
N LYS A 159 -10.88 -3.93 6.32
CA LYS A 159 -9.52 -4.49 6.25
C LYS A 159 -8.48 -3.37 6.03
N PRO A 160 -7.27 -3.50 6.60
CA PRO A 160 -6.14 -2.62 6.31
C PRO A 160 -5.81 -2.56 4.81
N THR A 161 -5.54 -1.36 4.30
CA THR A 161 -5.07 -1.16 2.92
C THR A 161 -3.57 -0.85 2.88
N ARG A 162 -3.03 -0.66 1.67
CA ARG A 162 -1.65 -0.19 1.45
C ARG A 162 -1.42 1.29 1.82
N PHE A 163 -2.47 2.03 2.17
CA PHE A 163 -2.41 3.46 2.45
C PHE A 163 -2.41 3.72 3.95
N ASN A 164 -1.48 4.55 4.37
CA ASN A 164 -1.43 5.09 5.72
C ASN A 164 -1.30 6.60 5.65
N TYR A 165 -1.65 7.29 6.72
CA TYR A 165 -1.56 8.74 6.76
C TYR A 165 -1.13 9.26 8.12
N ARG A 166 -0.55 10.45 8.11
CA ARG A 166 -0.22 11.20 9.34
C ARG A 166 -0.29 12.69 9.11
N ASN A 167 -0.42 13.43 10.20
CA ASN A 167 -0.24 14.87 10.19
C ASN A 167 1.22 15.24 10.52
N GLU A 168 1.98 15.69 9.53
CA GLU A 168 3.38 16.13 9.67
C GLU A 168 3.52 17.47 10.39
N GLN A 169 2.42 18.19 10.61
CA GLN A 169 2.42 19.38 11.46
C GLN A 169 2.38 19.02 12.95
N CYS A 170 2.11 17.75 13.31
CA CYS A 170 2.21 17.28 14.69
C CYS A 170 3.67 16.96 15.04
N ILE A 171 4.27 17.78 15.91
CA ILE A 171 5.65 17.66 16.35
C ILE A 171 5.65 17.15 17.79
N VAL A 172 6.02 15.88 17.97
CA VAL A 172 6.18 15.27 19.29
C VAL A 172 7.58 15.60 19.80
N MET A 173 7.66 16.15 21.01
CA MET A 173 8.91 16.57 21.64
C MET A 173 9.05 15.95 23.03
N GLU A 174 10.29 15.65 23.41
CA GLU A 174 10.62 15.30 24.79
C GLU A 174 10.05 16.34 25.75
N ASP A 175 9.58 15.87 26.90
CA ASP A 175 8.81 16.67 27.84
C ASP A 175 9.54 17.94 28.28
N GLU A 176 10.84 17.82 28.57
CA GLU A 176 11.70 18.95 28.98
C GLU A 176 11.79 20.01 27.87
N LEU A 177 12.08 19.59 26.63
CA LEU A 177 12.15 20.51 25.48
C LEU A 177 10.80 21.18 25.19
N TYR A 178 9.69 20.43 25.32
CA TYR A 178 8.35 20.99 25.14
C TYR A 178 8.08 22.12 26.14
N GLU A 179 8.43 21.92 27.41
CA GLU A 179 8.27 22.92 28.48
C GLU A 179 9.22 24.12 28.30
N GLU A 180 10.48 23.88 27.94
CA GLU A 180 11.47 24.93 27.67
C GLU A 180 11.06 25.88 26.52
N LEU A 181 10.40 25.35 25.49
CA LEU A 181 9.88 26.14 24.38
C LEU A 181 8.55 26.85 24.69
N GLY A 182 8.08 26.81 25.95
CA GLY A 182 6.87 27.49 26.40
C GLY A 182 5.58 26.68 26.26
N GLY A 183 5.71 25.37 26.03
CA GLY A 183 4.58 24.44 26.03
C GLY A 183 3.87 24.42 27.38
N THR A 184 2.55 24.63 27.36
CA THR A 184 1.68 24.45 28.53
C THR A 184 0.66 23.35 28.26
N GLY A 185 0.38 22.49 29.25
CA GLY A 185 -0.50 21.33 29.07
C GLY A 185 0.09 20.21 28.20
N ASN A 186 -0.77 19.50 27.46
CA ASN A 186 -0.38 18.32 26.68
C ASN A 186 -0.09 18.62 25.20
N THR A 187 -0.68 19.70 24.68
CA THR A 187 -0.53 20.14 23.29
C THR A 187 -0.54 21.66 23.22
N LEU A 188 0.25 22.24 22.32
CA LEU A 188 0.29 23.67 22.02
C LEU A 188 0.23 23.87 20.51
N THR A 189 -0.58 24.81 20.02
CA THR A 189 -0.59 25.17 18.59
C THR A 189 0.28 26.41 18.37
N GLN A 190 1.26 26.31 17.47
CA GLN A 190 2.15 27.41 17.09
C GLN A 190 2.22 27.55 15.57
N GLY A 191 1.58 28.60 15.05
CA GLY A 191 1.41 28.77 13.61
C GLY A 191 0.61 27.58 13.04
N GLU A 192 1.21 26.88 12.08
CA GLU A 192 0.61 25.66 11.52
C GLU A 192 1.01 24.37 12.25
N GLN A 193 1.94 24.45 13.20
CA GLN A 193 2.44 23.28 13.94
C GLN A 193 1.60 23.02 15.20
N ILE A 194 1.45 21.75 15.52
CA ILE A 194 0.86 21.27 16.77
C ILE A 194 1.98 20.57 17.53
N TRP A 195 2.45 21.22 18.59
CA TRP A 195 3.47 20.70 19.47
C TRP A 195 2.81 19.79 20.50
N VAL A 196 3.41 18.62 20.73
CA VAL A 196 2.83 17.56 21.55
C VAL A 196 3.87 17.06 22.54
N LYS A 197 3.51 17.06 23.83
CA LYS A 197 4.33 16.50 24.89
C LYS A 197 4.47 14.98 24.70
N GLN A 198 5.70 14.44 24.71
CA GLN A 198 5.94 13.04 24.38
C GLN A 198 5.26 12.08 25.36
N SER A 199 5.32 12.34 26.67
CA SER A 199 4.65 11.48 27.66
C SER A 199 3.14 11.38 27.42
N TYR A 200 2.49 12.48 27.04
CA TYR A 200 1.10 12.48 26.63
C TYR A 200 0.89 11.66 25.35
N TYR A 201 1.69 11.90 24.31
CA TYR A 201 1.63 11.18 23.04
C TYR A 201 1.77 9.66 23.20
N LEU A 202 2.70 9.21 24.04
CA LEU A 202 2.96 7.79 24.26
C LEU A 202 1.76 7.08 24.91
N ASN A 203 1.03 7.79 25.78
CA ASN A 203 -0.17 7.30 26.47
C ASN A 203 -1.46 7.37 25.64
N LEU A 204 -1.44 8.00 24.45
CA LEU A 204 -2.63 8.06 23.60
C LEU A 204 -3.00 6.69 23.00
N PRO A 205 -4.29 6.41 22.80
CA PRO A 205 -4.73 5.33 21.92
C PRO A 205 -4.15 5.50 20.51
N ALA A 206 -3.77 4.40 19.85
CA ALA A 206 -3.11 4.43 18.54
C ALA A 206 -3.89 5.28 17.51
N GLN A 207 -5.21 5.11 17.46
CA GLN A 207 -6.13 5.86 16.59
C GLN A 207 -6.23 7.37 16.86
N GLN A 208 -5.55 7.89 17.88
CA GLN A 208 -5.47 9.32 18.19
C GLN A 208 -4.07 9.88 17.98
N LYS A 209 -3.05 9.02 17.79
CA LYS A 209 -1.65 9.46 17.67
C LYS A 209 -1.36 10.20 16.37
N HIS A 210 -2.10 9.96 15.29
CA HIS A 210 -1.93 10.72 14.04
C HIS A 210 -2.47 12.16 14.11
N ASN A 211 -3.26 12.48 15.15
CA ASN A 211 -3.82 13.82 15.42
C ASN A 211 -4.02 14.03 16.93
N PRO A 212 -2.94 14.13 17.72
CA PRO A 212 -3.01 14.20 19.17
C PRO A 212 -3.89 15.36 19.66
N GLY A 213 -4.83 15.07 20.57
CA GLY A 213 -5.76 16.07 21.08
C GLY A 213 -6.79 16.59 20.08
N ASN A 214 -6.94 15.93 18.91
CA ASN A 214 -7.89 16.31 17.86
C ASN A 214 -7.81 17.78 17.43
N GLN A 215 -6.60 18.35 17.44
CA GLN A 215 -6.39 19.79 17.21
C GLN A 215 -6.60 20.21 15.75
N ALA A 216 -6.50 19.27 14.80
CA ALA A 216 -6.81 19.51 13.38
C ALA A 216 -8.01 18.67 12.90
N ALA A 217 -8.76 19.18 11.92
CA ALA A 217 -9.75 18.35 11.22
C ALA A 217 -9.03 17.22 10.47
N ASN A 218 -9.42 15.97 10.71
CA ASN A 218 -8.84 14.82 10.03
C ASN A 218 -9.57 14.57 8.70
N PRO A 219 -8.96 14.87 7.53
CA PRO A 219 -9.61 14.70 6.23
C PRO A 219 -9.80 13.23 5.84
N PHE A 220 -9.12 12.30 6.52
CA PHE A 220 -9.05 10.90 6.12
C PHE A 220 -9.80 9.93 7.05
N ALA A 221 -10.35 10.38 8.19
CA ALA A 221 -11.01 9.52 9.18
C ALA A 221 -12.12 8.63 8.59
N GLU A 222 -12.90 9.20 7.67
CA GLU A 222 -14.07 8.56 7.06
C GLU A 222 -13.78 8.01 5.67
N ILE A 223 -12.57 8.21 5.15
CA ILE A 223 -12.23 7.67 3.84
C ILE A 223 -12.18 6.14 3.95
N ARG A 224 -12.86 5.49 3.01
CA ARG A 224 -12.79 4.06 2.78
C ARG A 224 -12.38 3.84 1.35
N VAL A 225 -11.42 2.94 1.17
CA VAL A 225 -11.02 2.47 -0.15
C VAL A 225 -12.00 1.40 -0.58
N GLN A 226 -12.46 1.45 -1.82
CA GLN A 226 -13.33 0.40 -2.34
C GLN A 226 -12.52 -0.89 -2.43
N SER A 227 -12.91 -1.92 -1.69
CA SER A 227 -12.40 -3.27 -1.93
C SER A 227 -13.00 -3.79 -3.23
N PHE A 228 -12.24 -4.63 -3.91
CA PHE A 228 -12.78 -5.41 -5.00
C PHE A 228 -13.53 -6.59 -4.39
N ASP A 229 -14.67 -6.91 -4.98
CA ASP A 229 -15.26 -8.21 -4.74
C ASP A 229 -14.39 -9.24 -5.41
N SER A 230 -14.20 -10.35 -4.72
CA SER A 230 -13.44 -11.46 -5.24
C SER A 230 -14.01 -11.84 -6.60
N SER A 231 -13.14 -12.07 -7.57
CA SER A 231 -13.54 -12.65 -8.85
C SER A 231 -14.05 -14.09 -8.71
N LEU A 232 -13.92 -14.68 -7.52
CA LEU A 232 -14.47 -15.98 -7.16
C LEU A 232 -15.84 -15.81 -6.47
N THR A 233 -16.76 -16.72 -6.74
CA THR A 233 -18.00 -16.85 -5.96
C THR A 233 -17.73 -17.46 -4.58
N ASP A 234 -18.66 -17.29 -3.64
CA ASP A 234 -18.55 -17.87 -2.31
C ASP A 234 -18.41 -19.41 -2.35
N GLU A 235 -19.10 -20.08 -3.29
CA GLU A 235 -18.99 -21.53 -3.48
C GLU A 235 -17.58 -21.93 -3.96
N GLN A 236 -16.98 -21.12 -4.83
CA GLN A 236 -15.62 -21.37 -5.32
C GLN A 236 -14.59 -21.14 -4.22
N ILE A 237 -14.75 -20.07 -3.42
CA ILE A 237 -13.92 -19.81 -2.24
C ILE A 237 -14.00 -21.00 -1.27
N ALA A 238 -15.21 -21.43 -0.92
CA ALA A 238 -15.43 -22.59 -0.04
C ALA A 238 -14.83 -23.88 -0.63
N GLY A 239 -14.92 -24.07 -1.95
CA GLY A 239 -14.30 -25.19 -2.66
C GLY A 239 -12.78 -25.20 -2.54
N ILE A 240 -12.14 -24.03 -2.70
CA ILE A 240 -10.69 -23.85 -2.53
C ILE A 240 -10.27 -24.10 -1.08
N GLU A 241 -10.95 -23.49 -0.11
CA GLU A 241 -10.65 -23.64 1.32
C GLU A 241 -10.77 -25.10 1.78
N LYS A 242 -11.83 -25.79 1.36
CA LYS A 242 -12.01 -27.22 1.63
C LYS A 242 -10.88 -28.08 1.07
N LEU A 243 -10.36 -27.73 -0.10
CA LEU A 243 -9.22 -28.44 -0.70
C LEU A 243 -7.91 -28.14 0.05
N ILE A 244 -7.70 -26.88 0.47
CA ILE A 244 -6.58 -26.48 1.32
C ILE A 244 -6.58 -27.31 2.60
N ASP A 245 -7.69 -27.32 3.34
CA ASP A 245 -7.83 -28.06 4.61
C ASP A 245 -7.51 -29.54 4.44
N LYS A 246 -7.99 -30.15 3.35
CA LYS A 246 -7.72 -31.56 3.06
C LYS A 246 -6.24 -31.81 2.78
N LEU A 247 -5.59 -30.95 1.99
CA LEU A 247 -4.16 -31.08 1.70
C LEU A 247 -3.32 -30.86 2.96
N GLU A 248 -3.67 -29.89 3.80
CA GLU A 248 -2.97 -29.63 5.07
C GLU A 248 -3.07 -30.83 6.03
N LYS A 249 -4.26 -31.44 6.15
CA LYS A 249 -4.44 -32.70 6.91
C LYS A 249 -3.56 -33.82 6.36
N GLU A 250 -3.50 -33.99 5.03
CA GLU A 250 -2.66 -35.02 4.40
C GLU A 250 -1.15 -34.75 4.62
N ILE A 251 -0.71 -33.50 4.68
CA ILE A 251 0.68 -33.10 4.96
C ILE A 251 1.04 -33.39 6.42
N GLN A 252 0.17 -32.99 7.36
CA GLN A 252 0.39 -33.13 8.80
C GLN A 252 0.19 -34.56 9.31
N SER A 253 -0.45 -35.42 8.53
CA SER A 253 -0.72 -36.81 8.92
C SER A 253 0.56 -37.64 9.12
N CYS A 254 0.57 -38.52 10.12
CA CYS A 254 1.63 -39.51 10.35
C CYS A 254 1.63 -40.64 9.31
N TRP A 255 0.57 -40.75 8.49
CA TRP A 255 0.48 -41.73 7.42
C TRP A 255 1.49 -41.40 6.30
N PRO A 256 2.08 -42.41 5.63
CA PRO A 256 3.09 -42.24 4.59
C PRO A 256 2.47 -41.77 3.26
N TYR A 257 1.74 -40.65 3.29
CA TYR A 257 1.22 -40.02 2.09
C TYR A 257 2.37 -39.54 1.22
N ALA A 258 2.42 -40.04 -0.02
CA ALA A 258 3.44 -39.63 -0.98
C ALA A 258 3.37 -38.13 -1.32
N ASN A 259 4.53 -37.54 -1.61
CA ASN A 259 4.70 -36.19 -2.17
C ASN A 259 4.16 -35.05 -1.29
N LYS A 260 4.43 -35.06 0.03
CA LYS A 260 4.01 -33.99 0.96
C LYS A 260 4.50 -32.61 0.54
N ASP A 261 5.74 -32.50 0.05
CA ASP A 261 6.31 -31.22 -0.40
C ASP A 261 5.50 -30.62 -1.54
N ARG A 262 5.12 -31.44 -2.53
CA ARG A 262 4.25 -31.00 -3.64
C ARG A 262 2.88 -30.56 -3.14
N LYS A 263 2.31 -31.24 -2.13
CA LYS A 263 1.04 -30.80 -1.53
C LYS A 263 1.19 -29.46 -0.83
N ALA A 264 2.32 -29.20 -0.15
CA ALA A 264 2.59 -27.91 0.47
C ALA A 264 2.68 -26.79 -0.57
N GLU A 265 3.34 -27.02 -1.71
CA GLU A 265 3.35 -26.08 -2.83
C GLU A 265 1.93 -25.83 -3.39
N LYS A 266 1.09 -26.86 -3.49
CA LYS A 266 -0.31 -26.68 -3.90
C LYS A 266 -1.11 -25.82 -2.92
N VAL A 267 -0.93 -26.02 -1.61
CA VAL A 267 -1.57 -25.18 -0.58
C VAL A 267 -1.13 -23.72 -0.74
N LYS A 268 0.17 -23.46 -0.94
CA LYS A 268 0.68 -22.10 -1.20
C LYS A 268 0.05 -21.49 -2.45
N GLY A 269 -0.04 -22.26 -3.54
CA GLY A 269 -0.68 -21.83 -4.78
C GLY A 269 -2.15 -21.47 -4.58
N LEU A 270 -2.94 -22.35 -3.97
CA LEU A 270 -4.36 -22.12 -3.71
C LEU A 270 -4.61 -20.91 -2.80
N LYS A 271 -3.81 -20.73 -1.74
CA LYS A 271 -3.89 -19.51 -0.90
C LYS A 271 -3.55 -18.26 -1.70
N LYS A 272 -2.60 -18.33 -2.64
CA LYS A 272 -2.26 -17.21 -3.51
C LYS A 272 -3.32 -16.93 -4.58
N LEU A 273 -4.04 -17.95 -5.03
CA LEU A 273 -5.19 -17.76 -5.91
C LEU A 273 -6.29 -16.96 -5.23
N LEU A 274 -6.66 -17.28 -3.99
CA LEU A 274 -7.62 -16.50 -3.21
C LEU A 274 -7.19 -15.03 -3.10
N ASP A 275 -5.92 -14.78 -2.78
CA ASP A 275 -5.35 -13.43 -2.70
C ASP A 275 -5.34 -12.68 -4.04
N TYR A 276 -5.08 -13.38 -5.16
CA TYR A 276 -5.15 -12.77 -6.49
C TYR A 276 -6.60 -12.49 -6.93
N ALA A 277 -7.52 -13.40 -6.65
CA ALA A 277 -8.93 -13.26 -6.99
C ALA A 277 -9.59 -12.07 -6.28
N GLU A 278 -9.14 -11.69 -5.08
CA GLU A 278 -9.57 -10.46 -4.41
C GLU A 278 -9.17 -9.18 -5.17
N ARG A 279 -8.37 -9.27 -6.23
CA ARG A 279 -7.67 -8.11 -6.79
C ARG A 279 -7.59 -8.03 -8.32
N MET A 280 -7.87 -9.12 -9.01
CA MET A 280 -7.86 -9.17 -10.48
C MET A 280 -8.91 -10.13 -10.99
N ASP A 281 -9.13 -10.09 -12.29
CA ASP A 281 -10.03 -11.03 -12.96
C ASP A 281 -9.62 -12.48 -12.71
N ILE A 282 -10.58 -13.38 -12.57
CA ILE A 282 -10.31 -14.78 -12.25
C ILE A 282 -9.42 -15.46 -13.29
N THR A 283 -9.53 -15.11 -14.57
CA THR A 283 -8.70 -15.67 -15.63
C THR A 283 -7.24 -15.25 -15.43
N ASP A 284 -7.00 -13.96 -15.18
CA ASP A 284 -5.67 -13.44 -14.90
C ASP A 284 -5.09 -14.01 -13.60
N ALA A 285 -5.93 -14.17 -12.57
CA ALA A 285 -5.55 -14.74 -11.29
C ALA A 285 -5.07 -16.19 -11.44
N LEU A 286 -5.80 -16.99 -12.24
CA LEU A 286 -5.44 -18.37 -12.57
C LEU A 286 -4.14 -18.45 -13.36
N ASP A 287 -4.00 -17.67 -14.43
CA ASP A 287 -2.79 -17.68 -15.25
C ASP A 287 -1.55 -17.26 -14.44
N LYS A 288 -1.72 -16.26 -13.56
CA LYS A 288 -0.65 -15.75 -12.69
C LYS A 288 -0.26 -16.75 -11.61
N VAL A 289 -1.21 -17.46 -11.01
CA VAL A 289 -0.89 -18.48 -9.99
C VAL A 289 -0.23 -19.70 -10.61
N GLU A 290 -0.67 -20.14 -11.80
CA GLU A 290 -0.07 -21.28 -12.50
C GLU A 290 1.35 -20.98 -12.97
N LYS A 291 1.61 -19.75 -13.44
CA LYS A 291 2.97 -19.30 -13.75
C LYS A 291 3.88 -19.28 -12.52
N LYS A 292 3.36 -18.88 -11.36
CA LYS A 292 4.14 -18.80 -10.11
C LYS A 292 4.36 -20.17 -9.47
N PHE A 293 3.41 -21.09 -9.63
CA PHE A 293 3.43 -22.44 -9.07
C PHE A 293 3.26 -23.46 -10.20
N PRO A 294 4.32 -23.73 -11.01
CA PRO A 294 4.21 -24.59 -12.20
C PRO A 294 3.81 -26.03 -11.90
N ASP A 295 3.98 -26.47 -10.65
CA ASP A 295 3.61 -27.81 -10.18
C ASP A 295 2.20 -27.89 -9.58
N LEU A 296 1.46 -26.76 -9.52
CA LEU A 296 0.14 -26.66 -8.92
C LEU A 296 -0.83 -27.71 -9.50
N ARG A 297 -0.79 -27.88 -10.83
CA ARG A 297 -1.61 -28.85 -11.55
C ARG A 297 -1.06 -30.27 -11.54
N LYS A 298 0.22 -30.48 -11.22
CA LYS A 298 0.85 -31.81 -11.34
C LYS A 298 0.26 -32.82 -10.34
N GLY A 299 -0.05 -34.01 -10.82
CA GLY A 299 -0.48 -35.13 -10.00
C GLY A 299 -0.77 -36.36 -10.86
N SER A 300 -0.06 -37.46 -10.61
CA SER A 300 -0.29 -38.73 -11.33
C SER A 300 -1.51 -39.50 -10.82
N ILE A 301 -1.91 -39.27 -9.56
CA ILE A 301 -3.03 -39.98 -8.91
C ILE A 301 -4.15 -39.02 -8.49
N SER A 302 -3.81 -37.81 -8.05
CA SER A 302 -4.79 -36.81 -7.61
C SER A 302 -4.85 -35.65 -8.59
N THR A 303 -5.92 -35.63 -9.39
CA THR A 303 -6.28 -34.55 -10.32
C THR A 303 -7.07 -33.43 -9.67
N ARG A 304 -7.61 -33.65 -8.46
CA ARG A 304 -8.47 -32.72 -7.69
C ARG A 304 -8.12 -31.23 -7.77
N THR A 305 -6.84 -30.87 -7.74
CA THR A 305 -6.41 -29.47 -7.85
C THR A 305 -6.57 -28.96 -9.28
N ALA A 306 -6.19 -29.75 -10.29
CA ALA A 306 -6.42 -29.40 -11.68
C ALA A 306 -7.92 -29.30 -11.98
N ASP A 307 -8.70 -30.28 -11.53
CA ASP A 307 -10.15 -30.32 -11.72
C ASP A 307 -10.82 -29.07 -11.14
N LEU A 308 -10.46 -28.67 -9.91
CA LEU A 308 -10.97 -27.45 -9.28
C LEU A 308 -10.61 -26.18 -10.08
N LEU A 309 -9.38 -26.06 -10.57
CA LEU A 309 -8.95 -24.90 -11.35
C LEU A 309 -9.68 -24.84 -12.71
N ASP A 310 -9.95 -25.99 -13.32
CA ASP A 310 -10.73 -26.10 -14.55
C ASP A 310 -12.19 -25.72 -14.33
N ASP A 311 -12.82 -26.20 -13.24
CA ASP A 311 -14.19 -25.84 -12.88
C ASP A 311 -14.32 -24.32 -12.66
N ILE A 312 -13.37 -23.72 -11.95
CA ILE A 312 -13.33 -22.27 -11.75
C ILE A 312 -13.20 -21.55 -13.09
N ARG A 313 -12.27 -21.97 -13.96
CA ARG A 313 -12.06 -21.36 -15.28
C ARG A 313 -13.30 -21.45 -16.17
N ASN A 314 -14.01 -22.58 -16.14
CA ASN A 314 -15.16 -22.84 -17.00
C ASN A 314 -16.48 -22.24 -16.49
N SER A 315 -16.64 -22.08 -15.18
CA SER A 315 -17.84 -21.49 -14.57
C SER A 315 -18.16 -20.06 -15.07
N LYS A 316 -17.13 -19.33 -15.48
CA LYS A 316 -17.27 -17.97 -16.02
C LYS A 316 -17.91 -17.93 -17.42
N HIS A 317 -17.85 -19.03 -18.17
CA HIS A 317 -18.44 -19.13 -19.50
C HIS A 317 -19.95 -19.39 -19.47
N HIS A 318 -20.50 -19.87 -18.35
CA HIS A 318 -21.93 -20.16 -18.20
C HIS A 318 -22.77 -19.00 -17.68
N SER A 319 -22.15 -17.90 -17.23
CA SER A 319 -22.87 -16.70 -16.76
C SER A 319 -23.11 -15.65 -17.85
N LEU A 320 -22.67 -15.92 -19.09
CA LEU A 320 -22.85 -15.05 -20.27
C LEU A 320 -23.76 -15.67 -21.35
N SER A 321 -24.41 -16.80 -21.06
CA SER A 321 -25.41 -17.45 -21.93
C SER A 321 -26.80 -17.36 -21.34
#